data_AF-A0A5P2CH33-F1
#
_entry.id   AF-A0A5P2CH33-F1
#
_cell.length_a   1.000
_cell.length_b   1.000
_cell.length_c   1.000
_cell.angle_alpha   90.00
_cell.angle_beta   90.00
_cell.angle_gamma   90.00
#
_symmetry.space_group_name_H-M   'P 1'
#
loop_
_entity.id
_entity.type
_entity.pdbx_description
1 polymer ?
#
loop_
_entity_poly.entity_id
_entity_poly.type
_entity_poly.pdbx_seq_one_letter_code
_entity_poly.pdbx_strand_id
1 'polypeptide(L)' 'MSDTIEETDVSVAEVSIARLHGPACWDCGAASRVLVPSGTVRDETGQVWTKRTCGCVGAS' A
#
# COMPACT_ATOMS: atom_id res chain seq x y z
N MET A 1 7.99 -15.76 30.13
CA MET A 1 7.87 -15.76 28.67
C MET A 1 7.94 -14.30 28.28
N SER A 2 9.04 -13.88 27.66
CA SER A 2 9.33 -12.49 27.36
C SER A 2 9.17 -12.32 25.86
N ASP A 3 8.09 -11.67 25.44
CA ASP A 3 7.87 -11.32 24.04
C ASP A 3 8.73 -10.09 23.72
N THR A 4 9.92 -10.33 23.18
CA THR A 4 10.72 -9.30 22.52
C THR A 4 10.12 -9.08 21.15
N ILE A 5 9.44 -7.95 20.94
CA ILE A 5 9.01 -7.53 19.61
C ILE A 5 10.27 -6.99 18.91
N GLU A 6 10.87 -7.80 18.04
CA GLU A 6 11.85 -7.33 17.06
C GLU A 6 11.13 -6.32 16.15
N GLU A 7 11.60 -5.07 16.17
CA GLU A 7 11.23 -4.05 15.20
C GLU A 7 11.83 -4.46 13.86
N THR A 8 11.08 -5.23 13.08
CA THR A 8 11.48 -5.61 11.73
C THR A 8 11.42 -4.38 10.84
N ASP A 9 12.58 -3.91 10.40
CA ASP A 9 12.73 -2.97 9.29
C ASP A 9 12.03 -3.57 8.06
N VAL A 10 10.79 -3.15 7.82
CA VAL A 10 10.02 -3.57 6.66
C VAL A 10 10.61 -2.86 5.45
N SER A 11 11.62 -3.49 4.86
CA SER A 11 12.21 -3.05 3.61
C SER A 11 11.10 -2.82 2.58
N VAL A 12 11.14 -1.69 1.88
CA VAL A 12 10.14 -1.26 0.89
C VAL A 12 9.90 -2.31 -0.22
N ALA A 13 10.78 -3.30 -0.34
CA ALA A 13 10.63 -4.47 -1.19
C ALA A 13 9.49 -5.42 -0.78
N GLU A 14 9.11 -5.47 0.51
CA GLU A 14 8.03 -6.31 1.03
C GLU A 14 6.67 -5.61 1.10
N VAL A 15 6.55 -4.40 0.53
CA VAL A 15 5.23 -3.83 0.20
C VAL A 15 4.65 -4.71 -0.90
N SER A 16 4.03 -5.81 -0.47
CA SER A 16 3.75 -6.97 -1.31
C SER A 16 3.11 -6.51 -2.59
N ILE A 17 3.62 -6.99 -3.73
CA ILE A 17 3.12 -6.76 -5.09
C ILE A 17 1.58 -6.94 -5.17
N ALA A 18 0.97 -7.69 -4.24
CA ALA A 18 -0.47 -7.75 -4.01
C ALA A 18 -1.16 -6.40 -3.72
N ARG A 19 -0.52 -5.45 -3.03
CA ARG A 19 -1.05 -4.08 -2.78
C ARG A 19 -1.17 -3.27 -4.07
N LEU A 20 -0.28 -3.51 -5.05
CA LEU A 20 -0.30 -2.84 -6.34
C LEU A 20 -1.40 -3.36 -7.27
N HIS A 21 -1.82 -4.62 -7.11
CA HIS A 21 -2.78 -5.26 -8.02
C HIS A 21 -4.17 -5.52 -7.40
N GLY A 22 -4.37 -5.21 -6.11
CA GLY A 22 -5.63 -5.44 -5.40
C GLY A 22 -6.54 -4.22 -5.29
N PRO A 23 -7.82 -4.39 -4.90
CA PRO A 23 -8.74 -3.31 -4.55
C PRO A 23 -8.44 -2.79 -3.14
N ALA A 24 -7.18 -2.48 -2.83
CA ALA A 24 -6.75 -1.96 -1.54
C ALA A 24 -6.41 -0.47 -1.63
N CYS A 25 -6.65 0.25 -0.54
CA CYS A 25 -6.21 1.62 -0.42
C CYS A 25 -4.68 1.68 -0.48
N TRP A 26 -4.15 2.53 -1.35
CA TRP A 26 -2.72 2.73 -1.50
C TRP A 26 -2.06 3.21 -0.20
N ASP A 27 -2.67 4.18 0.48
CA ASP A 27 -2.03 4.85 1.61
C ASP A 27 -2.13 4.07 2.93
N CYS A 28 -3.22 3.33 3.18
CA CYS A 28 -3.42 2.58 4.43
C CYS A 28 -3.65 1.07 4.27
N GLY A 29 -3.67 0.54 3.04
CA GLY A 29 -3.89 -0.88 2.76
C GLY A 29 -5.32 -1.39 2.97
N ALA A 30 -6.29 -0.54 3.31
CA ALA A 30 -7.67 -0.97 3.56
C ALA A 30 -8.34 -1.51 2.27
N ALA A 31 -8.73 -2.79 2.28
CA ALA A 31 -9.42 -3.44 1.16
C ALA A 31 -10.96 -3.48 1.30
N SER A 32 -11.49 -3.20 2.50
CA SER A 32 -12.93 -3.23 2.80
C SER A 32 -13.63 -1.87 2.67
N ARG A 33 -12.88 -0.78 2.44
CA ARG A 33 -13.43 0.57 2.31
C ARG A 33 -13.77 0.87 0.85
N VAL A 34 -14.70 1.80 0.63
CA VAL A 34 -14.93 2.36 -0.70
C VAL A 34 -13.67 3.08 -1.15
N LEU A 35 -13.15 2.70 -2.31
CA LEU A 35 -11.94 3.26 -2.87
C LEU A 35 -12.23 4.11 -4.09
N VAL A 36 -11.69 5.32 -4.10
CA VAL A 36 -11.76 6.25 -5.22
C VAL A 36 -10.41 6.36 -5.93
N PRO A 37 -10.39 6.55 -7.25
CA PRO A 37 -9.15 6.87 -7.96
C PRO A 37 -8.53 8.17 -7.42
N SER A 38 -7.22 8.17 -7.19
CA SER A 38 -6.47 9.31 -6.64
C SER A 38 -5.13 9.57 -7.34
N GLY A 39 -4.98 9.08 -8.56
CA GLY A 39 -3.79 9.29 -9.38
C GLY A 39 -3.32 8.01 -10.05
N THR A 40 -2.09 8.03 -10.56
CA THR A 40 -1.43 6.90 -11.17
C THR A 40 -0.02 6.74 -10.62
N VAL A 41 0.48 5.50 -10.62
CA VAL A 41 1.84 5.14 -10.24
C VAL A 41 2.46 4.34 -11.37
N ARG A 42 3.76 4.46 -11.55
CA ARG A 42 4.51 3.70 -12.54
C ARG A 42 5.46 2.76 -11.83
N ASP A 43 5.46 1.49 -12.20
CA ASP A 43 6.43 0.54 -11.67
C ASP A 43 7.78 0.61 -12.44
N GLU A 44 8.74 -0.17 -11.96
CA GLU A 44 10.09 -0.27 -12.53
C GLU A 44 10.11 -0.86 -13.95
N THR A 45 9.09 -1.62 -14.34
CA THR A 45 8.92 -2.13 -15.71
C THR A 45 8.32 -1.08 -16.65
N GLY A 46 7.91 0.07 -16.10
CA GLY A 46 7.29 1.17 -16.82
C GLY A 46 5.77 1.03 -16.97
N GLN A 47 5.15 0.03 -16.34
CA GLN A 47 3.72 -0.19 -16.38
C GLN A 47 3.01 0.76 -15.40
N VAL A 48 1.89 1.32 -15.85
CA VAL A 48 1.13 2.35 -15.13
C VAL A 48 -0.10 1.72 -14.47
N TRP A 49 -0.26 1.98 -13.18
CA TRP A 49 -1.35 1.50 -12.35
C TRP A 49 -2.16 2.67 -11.80
N THR A 50 -3.47 2.51 -11.69
CA THR A 50 -4.33 3.53 -11.05
C THR A 50 -4.20 3.42 -9.54
N LYS A 51 -3.72 4.49 -8.90
CA LYS A 51 -3.73 4.63 -7.44
C LYS A 51 -5.18 4.76 -6.96
N ARG A 52 -5.59 3.92 -6.04
CA ARG A 52 -6.87 4.01 -5.35
C ARG A 52 -6.67 4.36 -3.88
N THR A 53 -7.49 5.24 -3.33
CA THR A 53 -7.44 5.64 -1.91
C THR A 53 -8.83 5.60 -1.29
N CYS A 54 -8.91 5.38 0.02
CA CYS A 54 -10.15 5.54 0.77
C CYS A 54 -10.31 6.96 1.36
N GLY A 55 -9.47 7.91 0.96
CA GLY A 55 -9.46 9.28 1.49
C GLY A 55 -8.78 9.40 2.86
N CYS A 56 -7.99 8.40 3.26
CA CYS A 56 -7.10 8.57 4.40
C CYS A 56 -6.00 9.56 4.02
N VAL A 57 -5.73 10.50 4.93
CA VAL A 57 -4.48 11.25 4.91
C VAL A 57 -3.39 10.28 5.35
N GLY A 58 -2.71 9.67 4.38
CA GLY A 58 -1.50 8.91 4.70
C GLY A 58 -0.59 9.82 5.52
N ALA A 59 -0.12 9.33 6.67
CA ALA A 59 0.94 10.00 7.41
C ALA A 59 2.08 10.24 6.42
N SER A 60 2.24 11.51 6.05
CA SER A 60 3.20 11.95 5.04
C SER A 60 4.61 11.92 5.62
#